data_AF-A0A1F6AYK5-F1
#
_entry.id   AF-A0A1F6AYK5-F1
#
_cell.length_a   1.000
_cell.length_b   1.000
_cell.length_c   1.000
_cell.angle_alpha   90.00
_cell.angle_beta   90.00
_cell.angle_gamma   90.00
#
_symmetry.space_group_name_H-M   'P 1'
#
loop_
_entity.id
_entity.type
_entity.pdbx_description
1 polymer ?
#
loop_
_entity_poly.entity_id
_entity_poly.type
_entity_poly.pdbx_seq_one_letter_code
_entity_poly.pdbx_strand_id
1 'polypeptide(L)' 'MDLSNPGVTYILLVIPTLFAFVMIGQGMYKMSRDEDGGGVAIAFGFICLVLVGATYLLFIR' A
#
# COMPACT_ATOMS: atom_id res chain seq x y z
N MET A 1 -21.03 -9.73 -7.80
CA MET A 1 -20.21 -9.97 -6.61
C MET A 1 -20.68 -8.98 -5.57
N ASP A 2 -21.16 -9.43 -4.42
CA ASP A 2 -21.56 -8.53 -3.34
C ASP A 2 -20.30 -7.96 -2.68
N LEU A 3 -19.97 -6.71 -3.01
CA LEU A 3 -18.79 -6.01 -2.52
C LEU A 3 -18.91 -5.67 -1.02
N SER A 4 -20.10 -5.86 -0.43
CA SER A 4 -20.35 -5.66 1.00
C SER A 4 -19.99 -6.89 1.83
N ASN A 5 -19.71 -8.04 1.19
CA ASN A 5 -19.24 -9.22 1.92
C ASN A 5 -17.80 -8.95 2.38
N PRO A 6 -17.51 -8.93 3.69
CA PRO A 6 -16.19 -8.57 4.22
C PRO A 6 -15.06 -9.36 3.56
N GLY A 7 -15.30 -10.64 3.23
CA GLY A 7 -14.33 -11.50 2.56
C GLY A 7 -13.86 -10.97 1.20
N VAL A 8 -14.73 -10.35 0.42
CA VAL A 8 -14.38 -9.75 -0.87
C VAL A 8 -13.51 -8.51 -0.66
N THR A 9 -13.85 -7.67 0.32
CA THR A 9 -13.10 -6.45 0.64
C THR A 9 -11.69 -6.78 1.16
N TYR A 10 -11.54 -7.83 1.98
CA TYR A 10 -10.23 -8.31 2.42
C TYR A 10 -9.33 -8.72 1.25
N ILE A 11 -9.87 -9.49 0.30
CA ILE A 11 -9.12 -9.94 -0.89
C ILE A 11 -8.70 -8.74 -1.74
N LEU A 12 -9.57 -7.74 -1.88
CA LEU A 12 -9.26 -6.51 -2.62
C LEU A 12 -8.16 -5.69 -1.96
N LEU A 13 -8.01 -5.72 -0.64
CA LEU A 13 -6.93 -5.01 0.07
C LEU A 13 -5.55 -5.65 -0.09
N VAL A 14 -5.47 -6.91 -0.52
CA VAL A 14 -4.18 -7.57 -0.76
C VAL A 14 -3.39 -6.85 -1.86
N ILE A 15 -4.05 -6.46 -2.95
CA ILE A 15 -3.42 -5.78 -4.09
C ILE A 15 -2.75 -4.45 -3.69
N PRO A 16 -3.46 -3.48 -3.08
CA PRO A 16 -2.86 -2.22 -2.67
C PRO A 16 -1.81 -2.42 -1.57
N THR A 17 -1.93 -3.43 -0.71
CA THR A 17 -0.90 -3.77 0.28
C THR A 17 0.40 -4.20 -0.41
N LEU A 18 0.33 -5.14 -1.35
CA LEU A 18 1.51 -5.59 -2.10
C LEU A 18 2.11 -4.45 -2.92
N PHE A 19 1.28 -3.64 -3.57
CA PHE A 19 1.74 -2.45 -4.28
C PHE A 19 2.51 -1.48 -3.37
N ALA A 20 2.00 -1.22 -2.17
CA ALA A 20 2.65 -0.35 -1.21
C ALA A 20 4.03 -0.89 -0.77
N PHE A 21 4.14 -2.19 -0.52
CA PHE A 21 5.42 -2.83 -0.21
C PHE A 21 6.42 -2.77 -1.37
N VAL A 22 5.96 -2.98 -2.61
CA VAL A 22 6.81 -2.85 -3.80
C VAL A 22 7.32 -1.42 -3.95
N MET A 23 6.48 -0.41 -3.74
CA MET A 23 6.87 1.01 -3.78
C MET A 23 7.92 1.36 -2.73
N ILE A 24 7.75 0.85 -1.49
CA ILE A 24 8.75 1.03 -0.44
C ILE A 24 10.08 0.35 -0.84
N GLY A 25 10.03 -0.89 -1.32
CA GLY A 25 11.23 -1.62 -1.76
C GLY A 25 11.96 -0.92 -2.92
N GLN A 26 11.22 -0.45 -3.92
CA GLN A 26 11.76 0.34 -5.03
C GLN A 26 12.35 1.67 -4.54
N GLY A 27 11.68 2.35 -3.61
CA GLY A 27 12.17 3.59 -3.02
C GLY A 27 13.46 3.39 -2.22
N MET A 28 13.54 2.32 -1.42
CA MET A 28 14.76 1.93 -0.71
C MET A 28 15.90 1.59 -1.67
N TYR A 29 15.60 0.87 -2.75
CA TYR A 29 16.58 0.53 -3.79
C TYR A 29 17.14 1.77 -4.49
N LYS A 30 16.28 2.73 -4.85
CA LYS A 30 16.71 4.00 -5.43
C LYS A 30 17.54 4.82 -4.46
N MET A 31 17.12 4.88 -3.20
CA MET A 31 17.84 5.62 -2.16
C MET A 31 19.23 5.03 -1.87
N SER A 32 19.41 3.71 -1.98
CA SER A 32 20.74 3.09 -1.82
C SER A 32 21.69 3.33 -3.00
N ARG A 33 21.15 3.77 -4.15
CA ARG A 33 21.90 4.06 -5.38
C ARG A 33 22.05 5.56 -5.63
N ASP A 34 21.66 6.41 -4.68
CA ASP A 34 21.55 7.86 -4.84
C ASP A 34 20.74 8.27 -6.09
N GLU A 35 19.75 7.45 -6.45
CA GLU A 35 18.83 7.73 -7.54
C GLU A 35 17.70 8.64 -7.05
N ASP A 36 17.40 9.67 -7.85
CA ASP A 36 16.35 10.62 -7.53
C ASP A 36 14.98 9.94 -7.35
N GLY A 37 14.18 10.52 -6.45
CA GLY A 37 12.81 10.09 -6.20
C GLY A 37 12.67 8.84 -5.32
N GLY A 38 13.75 8.28 -4.77
CA GLY A 38 13.69 7.18 -3.80
C GLY A 38 12.87 7.54 -2.56
N GLY A 39 13.12 8.72 -1.97
CA GLY A 39 12.34 9.21 -0.82
C GLY A 39 10.86 9.44 -1.14
N VAL A 40 10.54 9.89 -2.35
CA VAL A 40 9.14 10.08 -2.80
C VAL A 40 8.42 8.74 -2.94
N ALA A 41 9.09 7.73 -3.49
CA ALA A 41 8.52 6.38 -3.62
C ALA A 41 8.25 5.73 -2.25
N ILE A 42 9.16 5.90 -1.28
CA ILE A 42 8.95 5.45 0.10
C ILE A 42 7.73 6.16 0.73
N ALA A 43 7.66 7.49 0.61
CA ALA A 43 6.55 8.26 1.16
C ALA A 43 5.20 7.83 0.57
N PHE A 44 5.12 7.63 -0.75
CA PHE A 44 3.91 7.14 -1.40
C PHE A 44 3.52 5.74 -0.93
N GLY A 45 4.49 4.84 -0.77
CA GLY A 45 4.23 3.50 -0.24
C GLY A 45 3.68 3.53 1.19
N PHE A 46 4.23 4.39 2.06
CA PHE A 46 3.69 4.58 3.41
C PHE A 46 2.28 5.17 3.42
N ILE A 47 2.00 6.20 2.61
CA ILE A 47 0.65 6.76 2.47
C ILE A 47 -0.34 5.67 2.02
N CYS A 48 0.07 4.84 1.05
CA CYS A 48 -0.75 3.73 0.57
C CYS A 48 -1.05 2.70 1.67
N LEU A 49 -0.06 2.33 2.50
CA LEU A 49 -0.29 1.46 3.67
C LEU A 49 -1.24 2.08 4.69
N VAL A 50 -1.12 3.39 4.96
CA VAL A 50 -2.04 4.11 5.86
C VAL A 50 -3.47 4.05 5.32
N LEU A 51 -3.67 4.23 4.01
CA LEU A 51 -5.00 4.14 3.40
C LEU A 51 -5.57 2.72 3.45
N VAL A 52 -4.76 1.69 3.27
CA VAL A 52 -5.17 0.29 3.47
C VAL A 52 -5.61 0.05 4.91
N GLY A 53 -4.82 0.51 5.89
CA GLY A 53 -5.16 0.41 7.31
C GLY A 53 -6.44 1.18 7.67
N ALA A 54 -6.61 2.38 7.13
CA ALA A 54 -7.83 3.17 7.31
C ALA A 54 -9.06 2.47 6.70
N THR A 55 -8.91 1.86 5.52
CA THR A 55 -9.99 1.11 4.87
C THR A 55 -10.41 -0.08 5.72
N TYR A 56 -9.44 -0.82 6.24
CA TYR A 56 -9.71 -1.93 7.16
C TYR A 56 -10.47 -1.47 8.41
N LEU A 57 -10.03 -0.39 9.06
CA LEU A 57 -10.62 0.10 10.30
C LEU A 57 -12.01 0.73 10.13
N LEU A 58 -12.28 1.38 9.00
CA LEU A 58 -13.52 2.13 8.78
C LEU A 58 -14.62 1.32 8.09
N PHE A 59 -14.27 0.31 7.29
CA PHE A 59 -15.22 -0.39 6.42
C PHE A 59 -15.31 -1.90 6.65
N ILE A 60 -14.33 -2.52 7.31
CA ILE A 60 -14.26 -3.99 7.45
C ILE A 60 -14.38 -4.46 8.89
N ARG A 61 -13.80 -3.72 9.85
CA ARG A 61 -14.06 -3.92 11.28
C ARG A 61 -15.52 -3.59 11.62
#